data_AF-A0A8T6LYC9-F1
#
_entry.id   AF-A0A8T6LYC9-F1
#
_cell.length_a   1.000
_cell.length_b   1.000
_cell.length_c   1.000
_cell.angle_alpha   90.00
_cell.angle_beta   90.00
_cell.angle_gamma   90.00
#
_symmetry.space_group_name_H-M   'P 1'
#
loop_
_entity.id
_entity.type
_entity.pdbx_description
1 polymer ?
#
loop_
_entity_poly.entity_id
_entity_poly.type
_entity_poly.pdbx_seq_one_letter_code
_entity_poly.pdbx_strand_id
1 'polypeptide(L)'
;MSTPWTLTLSVQSHSSADTKALGDALSTDEQVVWSTNNECFTFQLNENKAKDLRAMWNTRMRGIMAVDSLLSSLVDKYEGSSTKTE
;
A
#
# COMPACT_ATOMS: atom_id res chain seq x y z
N MET A 1 12.47 9.21 -29.44
CA MET A 1 11.94 8.35 -28.37
C MET A 1 11.43 9.27 -27.28
N SER A 2 10.18 9.14 -26.82
CA SER A 2 9.68 9.94 -25.68
C SER A 2 10.21 9.35 -24.38
N THR A 3 10.71 10.18 -23.48
CA THR A 3 10.98 9.78 -22.10
C THR A 3 9.67 9.35 -21.44
N PRO A 4 9.57 8.14 -20.86
CA PRO A 4 8.37 7.68 -20.18
C PRO A 4 8.10 8.54 -18.94
N TRP A 5 6.83 8.68 -18.59
CA TRP A 5 6.40 9.25 -17.33
C TRP A 5 6.64 8.23 -16.22
N THR A 6 7.30 8.66 -15.15
CA THR A 6 7.64 7.79 -14.02
C THR A 6 7.09 8.38 -12.73
N LEU A 7 6.56 7.51 -11.87
CA LEU A 7 6.16 7.85 -10.51
C LEU A 7 6.65 6.76 -9.57
N THR A 8 7.33 7.15 -8.50
CA THR A 8 7.74 6.25 -7.43
C THR A 8 6.99 6.62 -6.16
N LEU A 9 6.33 5.64 -5.54
CA LEU A 9 5.72 5.81 -4.22
C LEU A 9 6.58 5.10 -3.18
N SER A 10 6.82 5.78 -2.06
CA SER A 10 7.34 5.18 -0.83
C SER A 10 6.22 5.14 0.20
N VAL A 11 6.03 3.97 0.82
CA VAL A 11 4.93 3.72 1.76
C VAL A 11 5.49 3.22 3.09
N GLN A 12 5.02 3.84 4.16
CA GLN A 12 5.22 3.44 5.55
C GLN A 12 3.91 3.70 6.29
N SER A 13 3.46 2.71 7.05
CA SER A 13 2.24 2.80 7.87
C SER A 13 2.59 2.90 9.37
N HIS A 14 1.58 2.87 10.23
CA HIS A 14 1.69 3.04 11.67
C HIS A 14 2.53 1.96 12.37
N SER A 15 2.59 0.76 11.80
CA SER A 15 3.42 -0.34 12.30
C SER A 15 4.16 -1.05 11.16
N SER A 16 5.23 -1.78 11.50
CA SER A 16 5.92 -2.66 10.54
C SER A 16 5.00 -3.76 10.01
N ALA A 17 4.07 -4.26 10.83
CA ALA A 17 3.09 -5.27 10.42
C ALA A 17 2.10 -4.71 9.39
N ASP A 18 1.55 -3.51 9.62
CA ASP A 18 0.63 -2.86 8.68
C ASP A 18 1.36 -2.49 7.38
N THR A 19 2.58 -1.97 7.50
CA THR A 19 3.42 -1.69 6.33
C THR A 19 3.65 -2.95 5.51
N LYS A 20 3.96 -4.07 6.17
CA LYS A 20 4.09 -5.39 5.52
C LYS A 20 2.80 -5.83 4.84
N ALA A 21 1.65 -5.70 5.51
CA ALA A 21 0.37 -6.08 4.93
C ALA A 21 0.03 -5.26 3.67
N LEU A 22 0.30 -3.95 3.67
CA LEU A 22 0.15 -3.10 2.49
C LEU A 22 1.07 -3.51 1.35
N GLY A 23 2.35 -3.78 1.66
CA GLY A 23 3.34 -4.21 0.67
C GLY A 23 3.02 -5.59 0.08
N ASP A 24 2.61 -6.55 0.92
CA ASP A 24 2.19 -7.89 0.48
C ASP A 24 0.97 -7.80 -0.46
N ALA A 25 -0.01 -6.95 -0.14
CA ALA A 25 -1.17 -6.76 -1.01
C ALA A 25 -0.80 -6.21 -2.40
N LEU A 26 0.09 -5.21 -2.45
CA LEU A 26 0.59 -4.64 -3.69
C LEU A 26 1.51 -5.56 -4.50
N SER A 27 2.20 -6.51 -3.83
CA SER A 27 3.16 -7.40 -4.48
C SER A 27 2.57 -8.30 -5.56
N THR A 28 1.24 -8.43 -5.59
CA THR A 28 0.49 -9.16 -6.62
C THR A 28 0.42 -8.39 -7.95
N ASP A 29 0.46 -7.06 -7.90
CA ASP A 29 0.30 -6.17 -9.05
C ASP A 29 1.61 -5.49 -9.47
N GLU A 30 2.49 -5.18 -8.51
CA GLU A 30 3.67 -4.35 -8.72
C GLU A 30 4.92 -4.96 -8.09
N GLN A 31 6.08 -4.63 -8.66
CA GLN A 31 7.36 -4.96 -8.03
C GLN A 31 7.58 -4.08 -6.80
N VAL A 32 7.42 -4.67 -5.62
CA VAL A 32 7.67 -4.01 -4.34
C VAL A 32 9.12 -4.21 -3.92
N VAL A 33 9.79 -3.10 -3.57
CA VAL A 33 11.17 -3.08 -3.08
C VAL A 33 11.18 -2.58 -1.65
N TRP A 34 11.58 -3.46 -0.73
CA TRP A 34 11.69 -3.18 0.70
C TRP A 34 12.97 -2.41 1.05
N SER A 35 12.87 -1.50 2.02
CA SER A 35 14.05 -0.87 2.62
C SER A 35 14.88 -1.89 3.40
N THR A 36 16.17 -1.61 3.59
CA THR A 36 17.10 -2.51 4.31
C THR A 36 16.63 -2.86 5.73
N ASN A 37 15.90 -1.95 6.38
CA ASN A 37 15.34 -2.13 7.72
C ASN A 37 13.88 -2.62 7.73
N ASN A 38 13.28 -2.89 6.57
CA ASN A 38 11.87 -3.32 6.41
C ASN A 38 10.83 -2.37 7.06
N GLU A 39 11.17 -1.10 7.24
CA GLU A 39 10.26 -0.08 7.78
C GLU A 39 9.37 0.56 6.71
N CYS A 40 9.80 0.51 5.45
CA CYS A 40 9.05 1.03 4.33
C CYS A 40 9.31 0.19 3.07
N PHE A 41 8.45 0.38 2.07
CA PHE A 41 8.64 -0.19 0.75
C PHE A 41 8.37 0.84 -0.33
N THR A 42 8.87 0.56 -1.54
CA THR A 42 8.63 1.39 -2.71
C THR A 42 8.13 0.55 -3.88
N PHE A 43 7.39 1.18 -4.78
CA PHE A 43 7.13 0.66 -6.12
C PHE A 43 7.18 1.80 -7.14
N GLN A 44 7.38 1.46 -8.40
CA GLN A 44 7.52 2.44 -9.48
C GLN A 44 6.61 2.12 -10.66
N LEU A 45 5.85 3.13 -11.10
CA LEU A 45 5.03 3.08 -12.30
C LEU A 45 5.78 3.77 -13.45
N ASN A 46 5.75 3.17 -14.64
CA ASN A 46 6.37 3.72 -15.84
C ASN A 46 5.40 3.63 -17.01
N GLU A 47 5.01 4.77 -17.57
CA GLU A 47 4.01 4.82 -18.64
C GLU A 47 4.38 5.80 -19.74
N ASN A 48 4.06 5.46 -20.99
CA ASN A 48 4.41 6.31 -22.13
C ASN A 48 3.56 7.58 -22.23
N LYS A 49 2.38 7.61 -21.58
CA LYS A 49 1.45 8.73 -21.61
C LYS A 49 1.03 9.10 -20.20
N ALA A 50 1.02 10.40 -19.88
CA ALA A 50 0.61 10.91 -18.58
C ALA A 50 -0.78 10.42 -18.13
N LYS A 51 -1.73 10.32 -19.08
CA LYS A 51 -3.10 9.85 -18.78
C LYS A 51 -3.13 8.40 -18.30
N ASP A 52 -2.21 7.57 -18.80
CA ASP A 52 -2.11 6.15 -18.48
C ASP A 52 -1.40 6.01 -17.12
N LEU A 53 -0.34 6.80 -16.88
CA LEU A 53 0.29 6.91 -15.55
C LEU A 53 -0.73 7.27 -14.47
N ARG A 54 -1.57 8.28 -14.73
CA ARG A 54 -2.63 8.70 -13.80
C ARG A 54 -3.65 7.58 -13.55
N ALA A 55 -4.03 6.84 -14.59
CA ALA A 55 -4.98 5.73 -14.46
C ALA A 55 -4.39 4.59 -13.62
N MET A 56 -3.13 4.24 -13.87
CA MET A 56 -2.37 3.26 -13.11
C MET A 56 -2.22 3.67 -11.64
N TRP A 57 -1.77 4.90 -11.41
CA TRP A 57 -1.63 5.49 -10.08
C TRP A 57 -2.93 5.43 -9.27
N ASN A 58 -4.05 5.88 -9.86
CA ASN A 58 -5.35 5.86 -9.19
C ASN A 58 -5.83 4.45 -8.85
N THR A 59 -5.46 3.46 -9.66
CA THR A 59 -5.83 2.06 -9.39
C THR A 59 -5.06 1.54 -8.18
N ARG A 60 -3.74 1.77 -8.14
CA ARG A 60 -2.90 1.33 -7.01
C ARG A 60 -3.27 2.04 -5.71
N MET A 61 -3.50 3.36 -5.75
CA MET A 61 -3.95 4.09 -4.57
C MET A 61 -5.27 3.59 -4.00
N ARG A 62 -6.24 3.23 -4.84
CA ARG A 62 -7.50 2.63 -4.36
C ARG A 62 -7.29 1.27 -3.70
N GLY A 63 -6.40 0.44 -4.25
CA GLY A 63 -6.01 -0.83 -3.63
C GLY A 63 -5.40 -0.65 -2.24
N ILE A 64 -4.42 0.26 -2.13
CA ILE A 64 -3.78 0.62 -0.85
C ILE A 64 -4.81 1.10 0.16
N MET A 65 -5.67 2.05 -0.22
CA MET A 65 -6.71 2.59 0.66
C MET A 65 -7.70 1.51 1.15
N ALA A 66 -8.03 0.53 0.29
CA ALA A 66 -8.92 -0.55 0.68
C ALA A 66 -8.29 -1.48 1.72
N VAL A 67 -7.01 -1.81 1.56
CA VAL A 67 -6.27 -2.63 2.53
C VAL A 67 -6.07 -1.88 3.84
N ASP A 68 -5.67 -0.61 3.76
CA ASP A 68 -5.49 0.25 4.93
C ASP A 68 -6.77 0.36 5.76
N SER A 69 -7.91 0.65 5.11
CA SER A 69 -9.21 0.70 5.77
C SER A 69 -9.61 -0.64 6.40
N LEU A 70 -9.27 -1.77 5.76
CA LEU A 70 -9.51 -3.09 6.32
C LEU A 70 -8.68 -3.29 7.60
N LEU A 71 -7.39 -2.95 7.57
CA LEU A 71 -6.50 -3.05 8.72
C LEU A 71 -7.02 -2.22 9.90
N SER A 72 -7.40 -0.96 9.68
CA SER A 72 -8.00 -0.12 10.73
C SER A 72 -9.26 -0.75 11.34
N SER A 73 -10.16 -1.27 10.48
CA SER A 73 -11.40 -1.89 10.95
C SER A 73 -11.21 -3.18 11.75
N LEU A 74 -10.09 -3.89 11.53
CA LEU A 74 -9.73 -5.08 12.29
C LEU A 74 -9.21 -4.69 13.68
N VAL A 75 -8.36 -3.67 13.77
CA VAL A 75 -7.87 -3.14 15.05
C VAL A 75 -9.03 -2.72 15.95
N ASP A 76 -9.99 -1.95 15.41
CA ASP A 76 -11.18 -1.50 16.14
C ASP A 76 -12.03 -2.67 16.69
N LYS A 77 -12.07 -3.80 15.97
CA LYS A 77 -12.81 -4.99 16.41
C LYS A 77 -12.12 -5.73 17.56
N TYR A 78 -10.79 -5.69 17.64
CA TYR A 78 -10.05 -6.33 18.73
C TYR A 78 -10.12 -5.52 20.03
N GLU A 79 -10.19 -4.19 19.97
CA GLU A 79 -10.33 -3.35 21.17
C GLU A 79 -11.75 -3.37 21.77
N GLY A 80 -12.78 -3.69 20.97
CA GLY A 80 -14.17 -3.79 21.41
C GLY A 80 -14.62 -5.14 21.98
N SER A 81 -13.79 -6.19 21.90
CA SER A 81 -14.15 -7.57 22.30
C SER A 81 -13.55 -7.96 23.65
N SER A 82 -13.70 -7.10 24.67
CA SER A 82 -13.49 -7.52 26.06
C SER A 82 -14.83 -7.98 26.62
N THR A 83 -15.07 -9.29 26.59
CA THR A 83 -16.23 -9.92 27.23
C THR A 83 -16.26 -9.56 28.70
N LYS A 84 -17.31 -8.87 29.14
CA LYS A 84 -17.68 -8.82 30.56
C LYS A 84 -17.92 -10.25 31.04
N THR A 85 -17.01 -10.77 31.84
CA THR A 85 -17.29 -11.91 32.74
C THR A 85 -18.12 -11.38 33.89
N GLU A 86 -19.39 -11.78 33.93
CA GLU A 86 -20.21 -11.80 35.15
C GLU A 86 -19.67 -12.82 36.15
#